data_AF-A0A022R1T9-F1
#
_entry.id   AF-A0A022R1T9-F1
#
_cell.length_a   1.000
_cell.length_b   1.000
_cell.length_c   1.000
_cell.angle_alpha   90.00
_cell.angle_beta   90.00
_cell.angle_gamma   90.00
#
_symmetry.space_group_name_H-M   'P 1'
#
loop_
_entity.id
_entity.type
_entity.pdbx_description
1 polymer ?
#
loop_
_entity_poly.entity_id
_entity_poly.type
_entity_poly.pdbx_seq_one_letter_code
_entity_poly.pdbx_strand_id
1 'polypeptide(L)'
;MSSVIAALIGLSVLLLTGVLDWEDCLGEKQAWDTLVWFGVLVGMASQLTALGVVPWMSKCVADFLKALSVSWYGAFWILQLSYFFIHYLFASQTAHVGALYAAFLAMNLASGVPGLMATMALALTTNAFGAITHYSSGQAAVYYGGMCFFPLFIMYFFVCVI
;
A
#
# COMPACT_ATOMS: atom_id res chain seq x y z
N MET A 1 -3.80 -8.78 -18.01
CA MET A 1 -3.47 -10.02 -17.27
C MET A 1 -3.07 -9.62 -15.86
N SER A 2 -3.48 -10.34 -14.81
CA SER A 2 -3.03 -10.00 -13.45
C SER A 2 -1.53 -10.31 -13.29
N SER A 3 -0.84 -9.56 -12.44
CA SER A 3 0.58 -9.78 -12.14
C SER A 3 0.84 -11.21 -11.62
N VAL A 4 -0.11 -11.77 -10.86
CA VAL A 4 -0.05 -13.15 -10.36
C VAL A 4 -0.06 -14.16 -11.52
N ILE A 5 -0.95 -13.99 -12.50
CA ILE A 5 -1.01 -14.87 -13.66
C ILE A 5 0.29 -14.80 -14.47
N ALA A 6 0.83 -13.60 -14.67
CA ALA A 6 2.11 -13.44 -15.36
C ALA A 6 3.26 -14.13 -14.61
N ALA A 7 3.31 -14.02 -13.27
CA ALA A 7 4.30 -14.70 -12.44
C ALA A 7 4.19 -16.23 -12.52
N LEU A 8 2.96 -16.77 -12.46
CA LEU A 8 2.72 -18.22 -12.57
C LEU A 8 3.07 -18.78 -13.95
N ILE A 9 2.81 -18.01 -15.02
CA ILE A 9 3.25 -18.38 -16.38
C ILE A 9 4.78 -18.39 -16.45
N GLY A 10 5.45 -17.37 -15.90
CA GLY A 10 6.91 -17.32 -15.84
C GLY A 10 7.51 -18.52 -15.11
N LEU A 11 6.98 -18.85 -13.93
CA LEU A 11 7.38 -20.03 -13.15
C LEU A 11 7.15 -21.34 -13.95
N SER A 12 6.00 -21.45 -14.62
CA SER A 12 5.67 -22.63 -15.45
C SER A 12 6.67 -22.80 -16.59
N VAL A 13 7.07 -21.72 -17.26
CA VAL A 13 8.08 -21.76 -18.33
C VAL A 13 9.43 -22.20 -17.78
N LEU A 14 9.86 -21.67 -16.62
CA LEU A 14 11.16 -22.03 -16.01
C LEU A 14 11.25 -23.51 -15.63
N LEU A 15 10.14 -24.08 -15.13
CA LEU A 15 10.01 -25.51 -14.83
C LEU A 15 10.02 -26.36 -16.13
N LEU A 16 9.31 -25.92 -17.18
CA LEU A 16 9.28 -26.63 -18.46
C LEU A 16 10.61 -26.60 -19.20
N THR A 17 11.39 -25.53 -19.07
CA THR A 17 12.72 -25.42 -19.68
C THR A 17 13.80 -26.15 -18.87
N GLY A 18 13.47 -26.68 -17.69
CA GLY A 18 14.42 -27.35 -16.80
C GLY A 18 15.48 -26.41 -16.22
N VAL A 19 15.19 -25.10 -16.16
CA VAL A 19 16.09 -24.11 -15.56
C VAL A 19 15.95 -24.13 -14.03
N LEU A 20 14.76 -24.47 -13.54
CA LEU A 20 14.46 -24.71 -12.13
C LEU A 20 13.85 -26.10 -11.99
N ASP A 21 14.25 -26.81 -10.94
CA ASP A 21 13.58 -28.02 -10.51
C ASP A 21 12.49 -27.70 -9.49
N TRP A 22 11.55 -28.63 -9.30
CA TRP A 22 10.50 -28.49 -8.29
C TRP A 22 11.07 -28.41 -6.87
N GLU A 23 12.16 -29.13 -6.61
CA GLU A 23 12.87 -29.10 -5.32
C GLU A 23 13.49 -27.72 -5.03
N ASP A 24 13.94 -27.00 -6.06
CA ASP A 24 14.43 -25.62 -5.89
C ASP A 24 13.31 -24.70 -5.42
N CYS A 25 12.11 -24.87 -5.97
CA CYS A 25 10.92 -24.10 -5.58
C CYS A 25 10.49 -24.41 -4.14
N LEU A 26 10.57 -25.67 -3.71
CA LEU A 26 10.28 -26.07 -2.34
C LEU A 26 11.38 -25.59 -1.37
N GLY A 27 12.63 -25.53 -1.84
CA GLY A 27 13.79 -25.08 -1.07
C GLY A 27 13.84 -23.56 -0.81
N GLU A 28 13.07 -22.77 -1.56
CA GLU A 28 13.07 -21.30 -1.48
C GLU A 28 12.29 -20.78 -0.25
N LYS A 29 12.89 -20.91 0.92
CA LYS A 29 12.25 -20.59 2.22
C LYS A 29 11.78 -19.15 2.32
N GLN A 30 12.46 -18.19 1.69
CA GLN A 30 12.10 -16.78 1.81
C GLN A 30 10.76 -16.47 1.12
N ALA A 31 10.49 -17.13 -0.01
CA ALA A 31 9.21 -17.00 -0.71
C ALA A 31 8.06 -17.57 0.14
N TRP A 32 8.25 -18.75 0.73
CA TRP A 32 7.26 -19.39 1.60
C TRP A 32 6.99 -18.60 2.87
N ASP A 33 8.04 -18.11 3.54
CA ASP A 33 7.90 -17.29 4.75
C ASP A 33 7.08 -16.02 4.45
N THR A 34 7.41 -15.33 3.36
CA THR A 34 6.68 -14.15 2.90
C THR A 34 5.21 -14.48 2.61
N LEU A 35 4.93 -15.56 1.88
CA LEU A 35 3.58 -16.00 1.54
C LEU A 35 2.73 -16.26 2.79
N VAL A 36 3.28 -17.00 3.75
CA VAL A 36 2.59 -17.35 5.00
C VAL A 36 2.35 -16.11 5.85
N TRP A 37 3.38 -15.27 6.04
CA TRP A 37 3.25 -14.03 6.83
C TRP A 37 2.19 -13.09 6.26
N PHE A 38 2.24 -12.80 4.96
CA PHE A 38 1.23 -11.94 4.33
C PHE A 38 -0.16 -12.58 4.35
N GLY A 39 -0.27 -13.89 4.14
CA GLY A 39 -1.55 -14.60 4.22
C GLY A 39 -2.21 -14.47 5.59
N VAL A 40 -1.44 -14.67 6.67
CA VAL A 40 -1.93 -14.53 8.05
C VAL A 40 -2.33 -13.08 8.36
N LEU A 41 -1.49 -12.10 7.98
CA LEU A 41 -1.79 -10.68 8.20
C LEU A 41 -3.06 -10.22 7.48
N VAL A 42 -3.21 -10.56 6.20
CA VAL A 42 -4.41 -10.23 5.41
C VAL A 42 -5.64 -10.94 5.99
N GLY A 43 -5.49 -12.20 6.41
CA GLY A 43 -6.53 -12.95 7.10
C GLY A 43 -7.01 -12.26 8.37
N MET A 44 -6.09 -11.86 9.27
CA MET A 44 -6.43 -11.13 10.49
C MET A 44 -7.10 -9.79 10.22
N ALA A 45 -6.58 -9.01 9.25
CA ALA A 45 -7.18 -7.73 8.86
C ALA A 45 -8.61 -7.89 8.32
N SER A 46 -8.85 -8.95 7.54
CA SER A 46 -10.20 -9.28 7.02
C SER A 46 -11.17 -9.60 8.15
N GLN A 47 -10.74 -10.39 9.14
CA GLN A 47 -11.57 -10.73 10.30
C GLN A 47 -11.85 -9.51 11.19
N LEU A 48 -10.87 -8.64 11.39
CA LEU A 48 -11.06 -7.39 12.13
C LEU A 48 -12.09 -6.47 11.45
N THR A 49 -12.09 -6.48 10.12
CA THR A 49 -13.09 -5.77 9.31
C THR A 49 -14.47 -6.42 9.44
N ALA A 50 -14.55 -7.76 9.35
CA ALA A 50 -15.80 -8.51 9.46
C ALA A 50 -16.45 -8.38 10.86
N LEU A 51 -15.63 -8.31 11.91
CA LEU A 51 -16.07 -8.05 13.29
C LEU A 51 -16.52 -6.60 13.52
N GLY A 52 -16.38 -5.71 12.52
CA GLY A 52 -16.85 -4.33 12.60
C GLY A 52 -15.91 -3.36 13.33
N VAL A 53 -14.69 -3.79 13.69
CA VAL A 53 -13.73 -2.91 14.41
C VAL A 53 -13.24 -1.78 13.52
N VAL A 54 -12.96 -2.06 12.24
CA VAL A 54 -12.53 -1.03 11.27
C VAL A 54 -13.62 0.05 11.06
N PRO A 55 -14.89 -0.30 10.78
CA PRO A 55 -16.00 0.65 10.76
C PRO A 55 -16.19 1.42 12.07
N TRP A 56 -16.10 0.75 13.22
CA TRP A 56 -16.26 1.37 14.54
C TRP A 56 -15.19 2.44 14.79
N MET A 57 -13.91 2.09 14.59
CA MET A 57 -12.79 3.02 14.77
C MET A 57 -12.89 4.18 13.78
N SER A 58 -13.29 3.90 12.54
CA SER A 58 -13.50 4.92 11.51
C SER A 58 -14.57 5.93 11.90
N LYS A 59 -15.64 5.45 12.54
CA LYS A 59 -16.70 6.31 13.07
C LYS A 59 -16.21 7.18 14.23
N CYS A 60 -15.41 6.64 15.16
CA CYS A 60 -14.81 7.44 16.24
C CYS A 60 -13.99 8.62 15.69
N VAL A 61 -13.16 8.37 14.66
CA VAL A 61 -12.37 9.43 14.01
C VAL A 61 -13.28 10.44 13.30
N ALA A 62 -14.30 9.98 12.57
CA ALA A 62 -15.25 10.86 11.90
C ALA A 62 -16.04 11.73 12.89
N ASP A 63 -16.47 11.18 14.02
CA ASP A 63 -17.19 11.89 15.06
C ASP A 63 -16.28 12.90 15.80
N PHE A 64 -15.00 12.57 15.99
CA PHE A 64 -13.99 13.51 16.48
C PHE A 64 -13.78 14.70 15.53
N LEU A 65 -13.66 14.43 14.23
CA LEU A 65 -13.53 15.48 13.21
C LEU A 65 -14.79 16.36 13.12
N LYS A 66 -15.98 15.76 13.27
CA LYS A 66 -17.26 16.49 13.36
C LYS A 66 -17.34 17.35 14.63
N ALA A 67 -16.87 16.85 15.76
CA ALA A 67 -16.83 17.61 17.02
C ALA A 67 -15.94 18.86 16.91
N LEU A 68 -14.87 18.77 16.10
CA LEU A 68 -14.03 19.92 15.72
C LEU A 68 -14.67 20.84 14.67
N SER A 69 -15.93 20.61 14.29
CA SER A 69 -16.66 21.36 13.24
C SER A 69 -15.95 21.38 11.89
N VAL A 70 -15.18 20.33 11.58
CA VAL A 70 -14.43 20.21 10.34
C VAL A 70 -15.39 19.76 9.23
N SER A 71 -15.43 20.50 8.12
CA SER A 71 -16.19 20.10 6.94
C SER A 71 -15.60 18.83 6.31
N TRP A 72 -16.38 18.11 5.51
CA TRP A 72 -15.89 16.91 4.82
C TRP A 72 -14.65 17.19 3.96
N TYR A 73 -14.52 18.40 3.41
CA TYR A 73 -13.33 18.86 2.69
C TYR A 73 -12.09 18.92 3.59
N GLY A 74 -12.24 19.44 4.81
CA GLY A 74 -11.15 19.50 5.78
C GLY A 74 -10.77 18.10 6.28
N ALA A 75 -11.77 17.25 6.56
CA ALA A 75 -11.56 15.86 6.96
C ALA A 75 -10.78 15.08 5.89
N PHE A 76 -11.15 15.26 4.61
CA PHE A 76 -10.42 14.67 3.48
C PHE A 76 -8.94 15.05 3.49
N TRP A 77 -8.61 16.34 3.57
CA TRP A 77 -7.21 16.77 3.55
C TRP A 77 -6.43 16.33 4.79
N ILE A 78 -7.03 16.35 5.97
CA ILE A 78 -6.40 15.86 7.20
C ILE A 78 -6.09 14.37 7.05
N LEU A 79 -7.07 13.56 6.66
CA LEU A 79 -6.87 12.12 6.48
C LEU A 79 -5.85 11.83 5.37
N GLN A 80 -5.86 12.60 4.28
CA GLN A 80 -4.95 12.40 3.16
C GLN A 80 -3.49 12.75 3.53
N LEU A 81 -3.28 13.83 4.26
CA LEU A 81 -1.97 14.22 4.77
C LEU A 81 -1.48 13.25 5.84
N SER A 82 -2.35 12.83 6.77
CA SER A 82 -2.00 11.79 7.75
C SER A 82 -1.58 10.50 7.06
N TYR A 83 -2.32 10.05 6.05
CA TYR A 83 -1.96 8.88 5.25
C TYR A 83 -0.59 9.06 4.59
N PHE A 84 -0.28 10.25 4.06
CA PHE A 84 1.01 10.54 3.46
C PHE A 84 2.18 10.51 4.46
N PHE A 85 2.03 11.17 5.61
CA PHE A 85 3.10 11.25 6.60
C PHE A 85 3.34 9.95 7.37
N ILE A 86 2.31 9.13 7.58
CA ILE A 86 2.50 7.81 8.21
C ILE A 86 3.45 6.93 7.38
N HIS A 87 3.53 7.16 6.06
CA HIS A 87 4.43 6.40 5.21
C HIS A 87 5.92 6.56 5.57
N TYR A 88 6.33 7.63 6.27
CA TYR A 88 7.69 7.72 6.81
C TYR A 88 8.05 6.56 7.74
N LEU A 89 7.06 5.84 8.29
CA LEU A 89 7.25 4.69 9.17
C LEU A 89 7.30 3.35 8.41
N PHE A 90 7.06 3.37 7.09
CA PHE A 90 6.99 2.18 6.26
C PHE A 90 8.12 2.18 5.22
N ALA A 91 8.79 1.03 5.08
CA ALA A 91 9.79 0.81 4.03
C ALA A 91 9.21 0.21 2.74
N SER A 92 7.89 0.03 2.67
CA SER A 92 7.23 -0.58 1.52
C SER A 92 5.84 0.02 1.30
N GLN A 93 5.62 0.53 0.08
CA GLN A 93 4.31 1.01 -0.38
C GLN A 93 3.25 -0.10 -0.25
N THR A 94 3.60 -1.33 -0.65
CA THR A 94 2.68 -2.48 -0.62
C THR A 94 2.28 -2.83 0.82
N ALA A 95 3.24 -2.82 1.75
CA ALA A 95 2.95 -3.06 3.17
C ALA A 95 2.06 -1.96 3.76
N HIS A 96 2.32 -0.69 3.42
CA HIS A 96 1.52 0.43 3.87
C HIS A 96 0.08 0.38 3.35
N VAL A 97 -0.12 0.07 2.06
CA VAL A 97 -1.45 -0.13 1.47
C VAL A 97 -2.18 -1.30 2.12
N GLY A 98 -1.49 -2.44 2.27
CA GLY A 98 -2.07 -3.63 2.90
C GLY A 98 -2.55 -3.39 4.32
N ALA A 99 -1.84 -2.56 5.09
CA ALA A 99 -2.18 -2.26 6.48
C ALA A 99 -3.26 -1.17 6.62
N LEU A 100 -3.14 -0.06 5.88
CA LEU A 100 -3.87 1.18 6.22
C LEU A 100 -4.89 1.63 5.18
N TYR A 101 -4.83 1.15 3.93
CA TYR A 101 -5.70 1.66 2.85
C TYR A 101 -7.19 1.48 3.17
N ALA A 102 -7.60 0.27 3.57
CA ALA A 102 -8.99 -0.03 3.89
C ALA A 102 -9.52 0.80 5.07
N ALA A 103 -8.70 1.01 6.10
CA ALA A 103 -9.07 1.81 7.27
C ALA A 103 -9.22 3.29 6.92
N PHE A 104 -8.28 3.87 6.16
CA PHE A 104 -8.37 5.27 5.72
C PHE A 104 -9.51 5.51 4.74
N LEU A 105 -9.82 4.54 3.86
CA LEU A 105 -10.98 4.63 3.00
C LEU A 105 -12.28 4.62 3.84
N ALA A 106 -12.38 3.74 4.84
CA ALA A 106 -13.53 3.70 5.74
C ALA A 106 -13.68 5.01 6.55
N MET A 107 -12.59 5.62 7.02
CA MET A 107 -12.59 6.93 7.68
C MET A 107 -13.08 8.06 6.77
N ASN A 108 -12.63 8.08 5.51
CA ASN A 108 -13.09 9.06 4.52
C ASN A 108 -14.61 8.93 4.25
N LEU A 109 -15.08 7.69 4.05
CA LEU A 109 -16.50 7.42 3.83
C LEU A 109 -17.35 7.81 5.05
N ALA A 110 -16.89 7.50 6.26
CA ALA A 110 -17.56 7.89 7.51
C ALA A 110 -17.62 9.41 7.73
N SER A 111 -16.67 10.15 7.14
CA SER A 111 -16.60 11.61 7.16
C SER A 111 -17.43 12.28 6.04
N GLY A 112 -18.09 11.49 5.19
CA GLY A 112 -18.95 11.99 4.10
C GLY A 112 -18.21 12.33 2.80
N VAL A 113 -16.95 11.92 2.66
CA VAL A 113 -16.18 12.14 1.42
C VAL A 113 -16.72 11.22 0.31
N PRO A 114 -16.91 11.72 -0.93
CA PRO A 114 -17.30 10.88 -2.07
C PRO A 114 -16.33 9.70 -2.27
N GLY A 115 -16.86 8.48 -2.31
CA GLY A 115 -16.03 7.26 -2.29
C GLY A 115 -15.02 7.19 -3.43
N LEU A 116 -15.43 7.51 -4.66
CA LEU A 116 -14.53 7.51 -5.82
C LEU A 116 -13.35 8.48 -5.62
N MET A 117 -13.62 9.67 -5.09
CA MET A 117 -12.58 10.66 -4.80
C MET A 117 -11.61 10.16 -3.73
N ALA A 118 -12.12 9.60 -2.63
CA ALA A 118 -11.28 9.06 -1.56
C ALA A 118 -10.40 7.90 -2.06
N THR A 119 -10.97 6.95 -2.81
CA THR A 119 -10.25 5.81 -3.38
C THR A 119 -9.14 6.27 -4.32
N MET A 120 -9.45 7.17 -5.26
CA MET A 120 -8.46 7.67 -6.22
C MET A 120 -7.39 8.51 -5.52
N ALA A 121 -7.76 9.38 -4.58
CA ALA A 121 -6.79 10.22 -3.86
C ALA A 121 -5.83 9.39 -3.00
N LEU A 122 -6.32 8.37 -2.28
CA LEU A 122 -5.47 7.46 -1.52
C LEU A 122 -4.52 6.70 -2.46
N ALA A 123 -5.01 6.20 -3.59
CA ALA A 123 -4.18 5.49 -4.57
C ALA A 123 -3.09 6.38 -5.18
N LEU A 124 -3.43 7.60 -5.57
CA LEU A 124 -2.46 8.59 -6.09
C LEU A 124 -1.43 8.96 -5.02
N THR A 125 -1.86 9.09 -3.77
CA THR A 125 -0.96 9.37 -2.65
C THR A 125 0.00 8.21 -2.38
N THR A 126 -0.45 6.96 -2.59
CA THR A 126 0.44 5.81 -2.53
C THR A 126 1.54 5.89 -3.57
N ASN A 127 1.22 6.23 -4.82
CA ASN A 127 2.25 6.37 -5.88
C ASN A 127 3.22 7.53 -5.60
N ALA A 128 2.77 8.54 -4.87
CA ALA A 128 3.60 9.67 -4.46
C ALA A 128 4.63 9.33 -3.35
N PHE A 129 4.49 8.19 -2.67
CA PHE A 129 5.37 7.82 -1.56
C PHE A 129 6.84 7.67 -1.97
N GLY A 130 7.12 7.26 -3.21
CA GLY A 130 8.49 7.16 -3.69
C GLY A 130 9.33 8.42 -3.46
N ALA A 131 8.71 9.60 -3.41
CA ALA A 131 9.39 10.89 -3.29
C ALA A 131 9.75 11.33 -1.85
N ILE A 132 9.36 10.59 -0.80
CA ILE A 132 9.58 11.05 0.60
C ILE A 132 10.92 10.65 1.19
N THR A 133 11.31 9.39 1.05
CA THR A 133 12.53 8.83 1.64
C THR A 133 13.19 7.87 0.66
N HIS A 134 14.50 7.68 0.81
CA HIS A 134 15.30 6.79 -0.02
C HIS A 134 14.91 5.31 0.09
N TYR A 135 14.15 4.92 1.13
CA TYR A 135 13.69 3.54 1.34
C TYR A 135 12.17 3.37 1.21
N SER A 136 11.43 4.44 0.88
CA SER A 136 9.96 4.44 0.77
C SER A 136 9.41 3.40 -0.23
N SER A 137 10.18 3.11 -1.27
CA SER A 137 9.84 2.16 -2.31
C SER A 137 11.08 1.45 -2.84
N GLY A 138 10.88 0.27 -3.42
CA GLY A 138 11.97 -0.48 -4.08
C GLY A 138 12.64 0.35 -5.19
N GLN A 139 11.86 1.15 -5.92
CA GLN A 139 12.37 2.06 -6.94
C GLN A 139 13.26 3.15 -6.31
N ALA A 140 12.80 3.81 -5.24
CA ALA A 140 13.56 4.85 -4.54
C ALA A 140 14.89 4.33 -3.98
N ALA A 141 14.92 3.09 -3.46
CA ALA A 141 16.12 2.46 -2.94
C ALA A 141 17.17 2.22 -4.04
N VAL A 142 16.73 1.79 -5.22
CA VAL A 142 17.61 1.59 -6.40
C VAL A 142 18.20 2.92 -6.87
N TYR A 143 17.39 3.98 -6.97
CA TYR A 143 17.86 5.31 -7.37
C TYR A 143 18.88 5.91 -6.40
N TYR A 144 18.64 5.76 -5.09
CA TYR A 144 19.57 6.24 -4.07
C TYR A 144 20.91 5.48 -4.09
N GLY A 145 20.87 4.15 -4.25
CA GLY A 145 22.07 3.31 -4.35
C GLY A 145 22.93 3.60 -5.60
N GLY A 146 22.32 4.10 -6.67
CA GLY A 146 23.00 4.47 -7.92
C GLY A 146 23.69 5.85 -7.93
N MET A 147 23.73 6.57 -6.80
CA MET A 147 24.25 7.95 -6.68
C MET A 147 23.59 8.96 -7.63
N CYS A 148 22.40 8.67 -8.16
CA CYS A 148 21.65 9.56 -9.02
C CYS A 148 20.61 10.30 -8.17
N PHE A 149 21.02 11.40 -7.54
CA PHE A 149 20.11 12.28 -6.82
C PHE A 149 19.31 13.12 -7.81
N PHE A 150 18.14 12.62 -8.23
CA PHE A 150 17.18 13.42 -8.98
C PHE A 150 16.45 14.37 -8.01
N PRO A 151 16.24 15.65 -8.37
CA PRO A 151 15.36 16.54 -7.61
C PRO A 151 13.94 15.97 -7.54
N LEU A 152 13.26 16.18 -6.39
CA LEU A 152 11.95 15.62 -6.01
C LEU A 152 10.90 15.60 -7.15
N PHE A 153 10.94 16.60 -8.03
CA PHE A 153 10.01 16.79 -9.15
C PHE A 153 10.13 15.70 -10.24
N ILE A 154 11.33 15.18 -10.50
CA ILE A 154 11.54 14.17 -11.56
C ILE A 154 11.22 12.76 -11.05
N MET A 155 11.47 12.47 -9.76
CA MET A 155 10.99 11.23 -9.14
C MET A 155 9.47 11.13 -9.17
N TYR A 156 8.74 12.24 -8.95
CA TYR A 156 7.28 12.25 -9.05
C TYR A 156 6.77 11.85 -10.44
N PHE A 157 7.45 12.25 -11.51
CA PHE A 157 7.04 11.93 -12.88
C PHE A 157 7.35 10.47 -13.26
N PHE A 158 8.46 9.91 -12.78
CA PHE A 158 8.86 8.53 -13.09
C PHE A 158 8.18 7.48 -12.22
N VAL A 159 8.01 7.73 -10.91
CA VAL A 159 7.39 6.79 -9.97
C VAL A 159 5.87 6.72 -10.19
N CYS A 160 5.23 7.80 -10.65
CA CYS A 160 3.78 7.79 -10.92
C CYS A 160 3.42 7.06 -12.24
N VAL A 161 4.40 6.69 -13.06
CA VAL A 161 4.22 6.05 -14.38
C VAL A 161 4.58 4.55 -14.38
N ILE A 162 5.15 4.02 -13.28
CA ILE A 162 5.48 2.60 -13.10
C ILE A 162 4.59 2.00 -12.02
#